data_AF-A0A8R2JLI0-F1
#
_entry.id   AF-A0A8R2JLI0-F1
#
_cell.length_a   1.000
_cell.length_b   1.000
_cell.length_c   1.000
_cell.angle_alpha   90.00
_cell.angle_beta   90.00
_cell.angle_gamma   90.00
#
_symmetry.space_group_name_H-M   'P 1'
#
loop_
_entity.id
_entity.type
_entity.pdbx_description
1 polymer ?
#
loop_
_entity_poly.entity_id
_entity_poly.type
_entity_poly.pdbx_seq_one_letter_code
_entity_poly.pdbx_strand_id
1 'polypeptide(L)'
;MTLGDDDLAAIQLLPYLFNPVNIKIPKKTTGNNVIKYSMRRPTKLEQACAVIVHITNINDLKTTHEEKVNRAFNCGLTVQPYVAIVGNLEEINNTISYYTVINDIYYKLETPIKALDICFKSFHSFNLEYPQEAEQLWWFIQDYFFKINNNLKKKFISVQSLIKDLQ
;
A
#
# COMPACT_ATOMS: atom_id res chain seq x y z
N MET A 1 -26.99 -4.02 -1.57
CA MET A 1 -25.66 -4.41 -2.04
C MET A 1 -25.59 -4.05 -3.50
N THR A 2 -25.03 -2.88 -3.79
CA THR A 2 -24.66 -2.59 -5.18
C THR A 2 -23.32 -3.26 -5.45
N LEU A 3 -23.09 -3.73 -6.67
CA LEU A 3 -21.91 -4.51 -7.08
C LEU A 3 -20.56 -3.87 -6.68
N GLY A 4 -20.50 -2.56 -6.41
CA GLY A 4 -19.30 -1.85 -5.96
C GLY A 4 -19.00 -1.93 -4.46
N ASP A 5 -19.97 -2.28 -3.62
CA ASP A 5 -19.77 -2.37 -2.16
C ASP A 5 -18.89 -3.58 -1.78
N ASP A 6 -19.10 -4.71 -2.46
CA ASP A 6 -18.37 -5.95 -2.22
C ASP A 6 -16.91 -5.83 -2.66
N ASP A 7 -16.66 -5.20 -3.81
CA ASP A 7 -15.31 -4.91 -4.31
C ASP A 7 -14.53 -4.01 -3.35
N LEU A 8 -15.20 -2.99 -2.81
CA LEU A 8 -14.61 -2.08 -1.83
C LEU A 8 -14.24 -2.83 -0.55
N ALA A 9 -15.15 -3.63 -0.01
CA ALA A 9 -14.92 -4.43 1.18
C ALA A 9 -13.78 -5.43 0.97
N ALA A 10 -13.76 -6.13 -0.16
CA ALA A 10 -12.70 -7.07 -0.51
C ALA A 10 -11.33 -6.37 -0.53
N ILE A 11 -11.24 -5.20 -1.17
CA ILE A 11 -10.00 -4.43 -1.26
C ILE A 11 -9.55 -3.91 0.11
N GLN A 12 -10.47 -3.44 0.95
CA GLN A 12 -10.17 -3.02 2.31
C GLN A 12 -9.66 -4.18 3.19
N LEU A 13 -10.09 -5.41 2.92
CA LEU A 13 -9.66 -6.61 3.63
C LEU A 13 -8.31 -7.17 3.14
N LEU A 14 -7.93 -6.92 1.88
CA LEU A 14 -6.69 -7.45 1.28
C LEU A 14 -5.44 -7.25 2.15
N PRO A 15 -5.17 -6.05 2.71
CA PRO A 15 -3.99 -5.85 3.55
C PRO A 15 -3.98 -6.70 4.82
N TYR A 16 -5.10 -7.27 5.23
CA TYR A 16 -5.21 -8.09 6.44
C TYR A 16 -5.03 -9.59 6.21
N LEU A 17 -4.83 -10.03 4.95
CA LEU A 17 -4.51 -11.42 4.61
C LEU A 17 -3.19 -11.90 5.23
N PHE A 18 -2.29 -10.96 5.55
CA PHE A 18 -0.98 -11.27 6.10
C PHE A 18 -0.77 -10.61 7.47
N ASN A 19 -0.04 -11.30 8.35
CA ASN A 19 0.45 -10.69 9.58
C ASN A 19 1.72 -9.86 9.28
N PRO A 20 1.87 -8.66 9.87
CA PRO A 20 3.06 -7.83 9.69
C PRO A 20 4.35 -8.56 10.05
N VAL A 21 5.39 -8.31 9.27
CA VAL A 21 6.75 -8.86 9.43
C VAL A 21 7.74 -7.77 9.84
N ASN A 22 8.92 -8.17 10.33
CA ASN A 22 9.96 -7.22 10.71
C ASN A 22 10.55 -6.54 9.46
N ILE A 23 10.56 -5.21 9.46
CA ILE A 23 11.12 -4.36 8.40
C ILE A 23 12.40 -3.65 8.86
N LYS A 24 13.27 -3.30 7.91
CA LYS A 24 14.55 -2.61 8.16
C LYS A 24 14.34 -1.11 7.98
N ILE A 25 14.34 -0.37 9.09
CA ILE A 25 14.20 1.10 9.07
C ILE A 25 15.59 1.74 9.20
N PRO A 26 15.96 2.67 8.31
CA PRO A 26 17.20 3.44 8.44
C PRO A 26 17.22 4.26 9.74
N LYS A 27 18.37 4.30 10.41
CA LYS A 27 18.64 5.19 11.54
C LYS A 27 19.48 6.37 11.06
N LYS A 28 19.02 7.59 11.33
CA LYS A 28 19.84 8.79 11.17
C LYS A 28 21.02 8.72 12.15
N THR A 29 22.24 8.61 11.64
CA THR A 29 23.48 8.70 12.44
C THR A 29 24.18 10.01 12.16
N THR A 30 24.31 10.85 13.17
CA THR A 30 25.15 12.04 13.12
C THR A 30 26.62 11.60 13.19
N GLY A 31 27.37 11.77 12.11
CA GLY A 31 28.84 11.77 12.15
C GLY A 31 29.61 10.64 11.45
N ASN A 32 28.96 9.61 10.90
CA ASN A 32 29.66 8.56 10.12
C ASN A 32 28.85 8.15 8.88
N ASN A 33 29.52 7.93 7.73
CA ASN A 33 28.94 7.47 6.46
C ASN A 33 28.36 6.03 6.50
N VAL A 34 28.17 5.44 7.68
CA VAL A 34 27.61 4.10 7.84
C VAL A 34 26.11 4.20 8.12
N ILE A 35 25.28 3.77 7.18
CA ILE A 35 23.83 3.67 7.40
C ILE A 35 23.57 2.53 8.40
N LYS A 36 23.13 2.88 9.61
CA LYS A 36 22.63 1.90 10.58
C LYS A 36 21.15 1.61 10.31
N TYR A 37 20.72 0.39 10.63
CA TYR A 37 19.32 -0.01 10.53
C TYR A 37 18.81 -0.48 11.90
N SER A 38 17.51 -0.32 12.12
CA SER A 38 16.77 -1.04 13.17
C SER A 38 15.69 -1.90 12.56
N MET A 39 15.49 -3.06 13.17
CA MET A 39 14.32 -3.88 12.89
C MET A 39 13.12 -3.32 13.65
N ARG A 40 12.00 -3.11 12.97
CA ARG A 40 10.72 -2.77 13.59
C ARG A 40 9.64 -3.66 12.99
N ARG A 41 8.67 -4.08 13.81
CA ARG A 41 7.46 -4.72 13.31
C ARG A 41 6.36 -3.67 13.16
N PRO A 42 5.80 -3.45 11.96
CA PRO A 42 4.65 -2.57 11.77
C PRO A 42 3.42 -3.14 12.48
N THR A 43 2.47 -2.27 12.81
CA THR A 43 1.12 -2.70 13.22
C THR A 43 0.30 -3.14 12.01
N LYS A 44 -0.81 -3.86 12.23
CA LYS A 44 -1.75 -4.20 11.15
C LYS A 44 -2.31 -2.95 10.46
N LEU A 45 -2.55 -1.88 11.25
CA LEU A 45 -3.03 -0.61 10.72
C LEU A 45 -1.96 0.06 9.84
N GLU A 46 -0.69 0.05 10.26
CA GLU A 46 0.41 0.60 9.44
C GLU A 46 0.57 -0.16 8.12
N GLN A 47 0.45 -1.50 8.15
CA GLN A 47 0.42 -2.32 6.94
C GLN A 47 -0.77 -1.97 6.03
N ALA A 48 -1.97 -1.82 6.58
CA ALA A 48 -3.15 -1.43 5.81
C ALA A 48 -2.98 -0.03 5.20
N CYS A 49 -2.53 0.95 5.98
CA CYS A 49 -2.28 2.32 5.55
C CYS A 49 -1.15 2.47 4.53
N ALA A 50 -0.29 1.45 4.37
CA ALA A 50 0.73 1.40 3.32
C ALA A 50 0.15 0.96 1.96
N VAL A 51 -1.08 0.45 1.92
CA VAL A 51 -1.77 0.02 0.71
C VAL A 51 -2.93 0.97 0.42
N ILE A 52 -3.77 1.22 1.42
CA ILE A 52 -5.04 1.95 1.32
C ILE A 52 -5.13 2.95 2.46
N VAL A 53 -5.42 4.20 2.12
CA VAL A 53 -5.69 5.28 3.09
C VAL A 53 -7.13 5.73 2.91
N HIS A 54 -7.89 5.73 3.99
CA HIS A 54 -9.24 6.25 4.01
C HIS A 54 -9.24 7.72 4.47
N ILE A 55 -9.90 8.58 3.72
CA ILE A 55 -9.96 10.03 3.94
C ILE A 55 -11.42 10.46 3.86
N THR A 56 -11.95 11.07 4.92
CA THR A 56 -13.37 11.45 4.94
C THR A 56 -13.69 12.60 3.97
N ASN A 57 -12.83 13.62 3.92
CA ASN A 57 -13.04 14.82 3.11
C ASN A 57 -11.94 14.99 2.05
N ILE A 58 -12.33 15.26 0.81
CA ILE A 58 -11.40 15.50 -0.30
C ILE A 58 -10.39 16.62 -0.02
N ASN A 59 -10.77 17.61 0.79
CA ASN A 59 -9.88 18.71 1.18
C ASN A 59 -8.68 18.23 1.99
N ASP A 60 -8.80 17.08 2.67
CA ASP A 60 -7.75 16.51 3.50
C ASP A 60 -6.80 15.60 2.68
N LEU A 61 -7.11 15.30 1.42
CA LEU A 61 -6.31 14.41 0.58
C LEU A 61 -4.86 14.91 0.43
N LYS A 62 -4.72 16.20 0.14
CA LYS A 62 -3.40 16.83 -0.02
C LYS A 62 -2.64 16.86 1.30
N THR A 63 -3.28 17.31 2.38
CA THR A 63 -2.67 17.38 3.71
C THR A 63 -2.22 15.99 4.21
N THR A 64 -3.07 14.98 4.03
CA THR A 64 -2.75 13.58 4.38
C THR A 64 -1.55 13.07 3.59
N HIS A 65 -1.45 13.43 2.31
CA HIS A 65 -0.29 13.07 1.49
C HIS A 65 1.00 13.74 1.98
N GLU A 66 0.96 15.05 2.24
CA GLU A 66 2.09 15.82 2.75
C GLU A 66 2.60 15.26 4.09
N GLU A 67 1.70 14.86 4.99
CA GLU A 67 2.06 14.20 6.25
C GLU A 67 2.80 12.87 6.03
N LYS A 68 2.34 12.04 5.07
CA LYS A 68 3.04 10.79 4.70
C LYS A 68 4.42 11.09 4.13
N VAL A 69 4.54 12.09 3.26
CA VAL A 69 5.83 12.53 2.69
C VAL A 69 6.79 12.97 3.77
N ASN A 70 6.33 13.84 4.69
CA ASN A 70 7.14 14.32 5.80
C ASN A 70 7.59 13.17 6.72
N ARG A 71 6.71 12.21 7.02
CA ARG A 71 7.05 11.02 7.81
C ARG A 71 8.11 10.16 7.11
N ALA A 72 7.93 9.87 5.82
CA ALA A 72 8.89 9.08 5.05
C ALA A 72 10.26 9.79 4.98
N PHE A 73 10.28 11.09 4.69
CA PHE A 73 11.49 11.91 4.66
C PHE A 73 12.22 11.91 6.01
N ASN A 74 11.47 12.01 7.12
CA ASN A 74 12.04 11.93 8.46
C ASN A 74 12.70 10.58 8.76
N CYS A 75 12.27 9.51 8.09
CA CYS A 75 12.86 8.17 8.16
C CYS A 75 13.92 7.90 7.08
N GLY A 76 14.24 8.87 6.21
CA GLY A 76 15.17 8.66 5.09
C GLY A 76 14.60 7.73 4.01
N LEU A 77 13.27 7.71 3.86
CA LEU A 77 12.52 6.90 2.91
C LEU A 77 11.73 7.80 1.97
N THR A 78 11.24 7.23 0.88
CA THR A 78 10.27 7.87 -0.03
C THR A 78 8.91 7.21 0.12
N VAL A 79 7.85 7.99 -0.09
CA VAL A 79 6.48 7.47 -0.14
C VAL A 79 6.35 6.61 -1.39
N GLN A 80 5.88 5.39 -1.20
CA GLN A 80 5.52 4.51 -2.30
C GLN A 80 4.07 4.74 -2.73
N PRO A 81 3.71 4.41 -3.98
CA PRO A 81 2.33 4.48 -4.45
C PRO A 81 1.34 3.80 -3.50
N TYR A 82 0.18 4.42 -3.32
CA TYR A 82 -0.90 3.87 -2.49
C TYR A 82 -2.27 4.28 -3.03
N VAL A 83 -3.31 3.57 -2.59
CA VAL A 83 -4.71 3.88 -2.91
C VAL A 83 -5.27 4.83 -1.84
N ALA A 84 -5.92 5.90 -2.26
CA ALA A 84 -6.71 6.76 -1.38
C ALA A 84 -8.20 6.57 -1.69
N ILE A 85 -8.99 6.27 -0.65
CA ILE A 85 -10.45 6.18 -0.72
C ILE A 85 -10.98 7.42 -0.01
N VAL A 86 -11.69 8.26 -0.75
CA VAL A 86 -12.18 9.55 -0.27
C VAL A 86 -13.69 9.53 -0.14
N GLY A 87 -14.22 9.86 1.03
CA GLY A 87 -15.64 9.95 1.34
C GLY A 87 -15.95 9.42 2.74
N ASN A 88 -17.11 9.76 3.28
CA ASN A 88 -17.67 9.09 4.46
C ASN A 88 -18.26 7.71 4.08
N LEU A 89 -17.72 6.63 4.66
CA LEU A 89 -18.22 5.26 4.45
C LEU A 89 -19.46 4.94 5.28
N GLU A 90 -19.77 5.73 6.30
CA GLU A 90 -20.91 5.51 7.19
C GLU A 90 -22.20 6.15 6.65
N GLU A 91 -22.09 7.00 5.62
CA GLU A 91 -23.21 7.75 5.04
C GLU A 91 -23.71 7.10 3.75
N ILE A 92 -24.98 6.68 3.75
CA ILE A 92 -25.62 5.88 2.68
C ILE A 92 -25.60 6.58 1.31
N ASN A 93 -25.63 7.91 1.28
CA ASN A 93 -25.69 8.71 0.04
C ASN A 93 -24.36 9.39 -0.29
N ASN A 94 -23.28 9.08 0.45
CA ASN A 94 -22.03 9.76 0.22
C ASN A 94 -21.32 9.22 -1.03
N THR A 95 -20.79 10.13 -1.84
CA THR A 95 -20.03 9.76 -3.04
C THR A 95 -18.62 9.35 -2.62
N ILE A 96 -18.32 8.07 -2.78
CA ILE A 96 -16.96 7.55 -2.58
C ILE A 96 -16.16 7.78 -3.86
N SER A 97 -14.96 8.36 -3.73
CA SER A 97 -14.01 8.55 -4.82
C SER A 97 -12.75 7.75 -4.57
N TYR A 98 -12.24 7.11 -5.62
CA TYR A 98 -11.05 6.27 -5.55
C TYR A 98 -9.89 6.95 -6.25
N TYR A 99 -8.72 6.93 -5.63
CA TYR A 99 -7.52 7.51 -6.18
C TYR A 99 -6.34 6.56 -6.08
N THR A 100 -5.48 6.60 -7.09
CA THR A 100 -4.09 6.14 -6.96
C THR A 100 -3.21 7.37 -6.77
N VAL A 101 -2.45 7.40 -5.69
CA VAL A 101 -1.52 8.49 -5.38
C VAL A 101 -0.11 8.04 -5.75
N ILE A 102 0.54 8.78 -6.65
CA ILE A 102 1.90 8.51 -7.14
C ILE A 102 2.67 9.84 -7.09
N ASN A 103 3.62 9.93 -6.16
CA ASN A 103 4.23 11.22 -5.79
C ASN A 103 3.10 12.26 -5.55
N ASP A 104 3.24 13.47 -6.11
CA ASP A 104 2.27 14.56 -5.94
C ASP A 104 1.07 14.50 -6.90
N ILE A 105 0.85 13.38 -7.62
CA ILE A 105 -0.24 13.21 -8.58
C ILE A 105 -1.32 12.29 -8.01
N TYR A 106 -2.57 12.76 -8.07
CA TYR A 106 -3.76 12.06 -7.59
C TYR A 106 -4.61 11.62 -8.80
N TYR A 107 -4.42 10.39 -9.26
CA TYR A 107 -5.23 9.84 -10.35
C TYR A 107 -6.58 9.44 -9.80
N LYS A 108 -7.69 10.02 -10.30
CA LYS A 108 -9.05 9.60 -9.94
C LYS A 108 -9.50 8.44 -10.82
N LEU A 109 -10.02 7.38 -10.22
CA LEU A 109 -10.45 6.15 -10.90
C LEU A 109 -11.93 5.86 -10.62
N GLU A 110 -12.54 5.06 -11.49
CA GLU A 110 -13.98 4.78 -11.43
C GLU A 110 -14.33 3.71 -10.39
N THR A 111 -13.40 2.81 -10.04
CA THR A 111 -13.64 1.71 -9.11
C THR A 111 -12.44 1.50 -8.17
N PRO A 112 -12.64 0.89 -6.98
CA PRO A 112 -11.53 0.62 -6.07
C PRO A 112 -10.56 -0.41 -6.67
N ILE A 113 -11.06 -1.39 -7.45
CA ILE A 113 -10.23 -2.36 -8.18
C ILE A 113 -9.30 -1.64 -9.16
N LYS A 114 -9.82 -0.69 -9.93
CA LYS A 114 -8.98 0.09 -10.87
C LYS A 114 -7.93 0.91 -10.14
N ALA A 115 -8.27 1.52 -9.00
CA ALA A 115 -7.30 2.26 -8.19
C ALA A 115 -6.17 1.34 -7.68
N LEU A 116 -6.49 0.12 -7.25
CA LEU A 116 -5.49 -0.86 -6.83
C LEU A 116 -4.65 -1.38 -8.01
N ASP A 117 -5.27 -1.65 -9.16
CA ASP A 117 -4.59 -2.10 -10.38
C ASP A 117 -3.58 -1.06 -10.91
N ILE A 118 -3.99 0.22 -11.01
CA ILE A 118 -3.09 1.30 -11.41
C ILE A 118 -1.99 1.52 -10.36
N CYS A 119 -2.31 1.40 -9.07
CA CYS A 119 -1.31 1.44 -8.00
C CYS A 119 -0.26 0.33 -8.19
N PHE A 120 -0.71 -0.91 -8.40
CA PHE A 120 0.18 -2.04 -8.61
C PHE A 120 1.07 -1.85 -9.85
N LYS A 121 0.46 -1.49 -10.99
CA LYS A 121 1.18 -1.28 -12.25
C LYS A 121 2.21 -0.16 -12.15
N SER A 122 1.95 0.87 -11.34
CA SER A 122 2.90 1.96 -11.14
C SER A 122 4.25 1.50 -10.59
N PHE A 123 4.27 0.49 -9.70
CA PHE A 123 5.53 -0.06 -9.20
C PHE A 123 6.41 -0.61 -10.32
N HIS A 124 5.80 -1.31 -11.28
CA HIS A 124 6.52 -1.89 -12.40
C HIS A 124 6.86 -0.87 -13.48
N SER A 125 5.93 0.03 -13.81
CA SER A 125 6.13 1.07 -14.83
C SER A 125 7.23 2.07 -14.45
N PHE A 126 7.35 2.40 -13.16
CA PHE A 126 8.33 3.36 -12.65
C PHE A 126 9.52 2.71 -11.95
N ASN A 127 9.61 1.38 -11.96
CA ASN A 127 10.67 0.61 -11.27
C ASN A 127 10.83 1.01 -9.79
N LEU A 128 9.71 1.08 -9.07
CA LEU A 128 9.64 1.45 -7.66
C LEU A 128 9.67 0.19 -6.78
N GLU A 129 10.07 0.39 -5.52
CA GLU A 129 10.00 -0.66 -4.51
C GLU A 129 8.59 -0.75 -3.91
N TYR A 130 8.17 -1.95 -3.49
CA TYR A 130 6.96 -2.07 -2.69
C TYR A 130 7.16 -1.46 -1.30
N PRO A 131 6.12 -0.86 -0.68
CA PRO A 131 6.21 -0.40 0.70
C PRO A 131 6.52 -1.57 1.63
N GLN A 132 7.53 -1.41 2.48
CA GLN A 132 8.04 -2.51 3.32
C GLN A 132 6.97 -3.04 4.29
N GLU A 133 6.09 -2.17 4.77
CA GLU A 133 5.02 -2.51 5.70
C GLU A 133 4.01 -3.50 5.11
N ALA A 134 3.82 -3.47 3.78
CA ALA A 134 2.84 -4.29 3.08
C ALA A 134 3.46 -5.11 1.94
N GLU A 135 4.78 -5.34 1.99
CA GLU A 135 5.55 -5.97 0.91
C GLU A 135 4.94 -7.33 0.53
N GLN A 136 4.52 -8.12 1.52
CA GLN A 136 3.88 -9.44 1.34
C GLN A 136 2.62 -9.37 0.48
N LEU A 137 1.78 -8.35 0.67
CA LEU A 137 0.56 -8.20 -0.12
C LEU A 137 0.89 -7.96 -1.58
N TRP A 138 1.84 -7.06 -1.85
CA TRP A 138 2.22 -6.73 -3.23
C TRP A 138 2.90 -7.91 -3.93
N TRP A 139 3.70 -8.69 -3.20
CA TRP A 139 4.22 -9.97 -3.70
C TRP A 139 3.11 -10.96 -4.04
N PHE A 140 2.11 -11.09 -3.17
CA PHE A 140 0.95 -11.93 -3.43
C PHE A 140 0.20 -11.47 -4.69
N ILE A 141 -0.05 -10.16 -4.82
CA ILE A 141 -0.74 -9.61 -6.00
C ILE A 141 0.04 -9.91 -7.27
N GLN A 142 1.35 -9.66 -7.24
CA GLN A 142 2.24 -9.91 -8.37
C GLN A 142 2.20 -11.38 -8.81
N ASP A 143 2.39 -12.30 -7.87
CA ASP A 143 2.59 -13.72 -8.19
C ASP A 143 1.25 -14.42 -8.47
N TYR A 144 0.20 -14.08 -7.73
CA TYR A 144 -1.11 -14.72 -7.85
C TYR A 144 -1.95 -14.13 -8.99
N PHE A 145 -2.14 -12.81 -9.06
CA PHE A 145 -3.03 -12.19 -10.05
C PHE A 145 -2.31 -11.91 -11.37
N PHE A 146 -1.08 -11.38 -11.33
CA PHE A 146 -0.37 -10.95 -12.53
C PHE A 146 0.58 -12.00 -13.12
N LYS A 147 0.87 -13.08 -12.37
CA LYS A 147 1.79 -14.15 -12.78
C LYS A 147 3.18 -13.64 -13.21
N ILE A 148 3.62 -12.51 -12.65
CA ILE A 148 4.93 -11.94 -12.97
C ILE A 148 5.98 -12.68 -12.13
N ASN A 149 6.64 -13.67 -12.72
CA ASN A 149 7.74 -14.40 -12.08
C ASN A 149 9.04 -13.59 -12.17
N ASN A 150 9.79 -13.51 -11.08
CA ASN A 150 11.15 -12.99 -11.13
C ASN A 150 12.06 -13.89 -10.31
N ASN A 151 13.09 -14.43 -10.97
CA ASN A 151 13.85 -15.59 -10.50
C ASN A 151 14.80 -15.28 -9.33
N LEU A 152 14.97 -14.01 -8.95
CA LEU A 152 15.95 -13.54 -7.96
C LEU A 152 15.33 -13.09 -6.62
N LYS A 153 14.06 -13.41 -6.36
CA LYS A 153 13.26 -12.65 -5.39
C LYS A 153 13.20 -13.21 -3.97
N LYS A 154 13.00 -12.26 -3.05
CA LYS A 154 12.64 -12.45 -1.64
C LYS A 154 11.31 -13.21 -1.57
N LYS A 155 11.36 -14.42 -1.04
CA LYS A 155 10.21 -15.33 -0.95
C LYS A 155 9.62 -15.29 0.45
N PHE A 156 8.42 -14.76 0.58
CA PHE A 156 7.66 -14.84 1.83
C PHE A 156 6.96 -16.20 1.92
N ILE A 157 7.30 -16.98 2.94
CA ILE A 157 6.69 -18.31 3.18
C ILE A 157 5.15 -18.18 3.30
N SER A 158 4.67 -17.13 3.97
CA SER A 158 3.25 -16.84 4.12
C SER A 158 2.54 -16.56 2.80
N VAL A 159 3.19 -15.88 1.85
CA VAL A 159 2.64 -15.65 0.50
C VAL A 159 2.54 -16.96 -0.26
N GLN A 160 3.58 -17.80 -0.20
CA GLN A 160 3.56 -19.12 -0.86
C GLN A 160 2.52 -20.05 -0.26
N SER A 161 2.35 -20.04 1.06
CA SER A 161 1.32 -20.80 1.75
C SER A 161 -0.05 -20.38 1.25
N LEU A 162 -0.37 -19.09 1.29
CA LEU A 162 -1.67 -18.59 0.86
C LEU A 162 -1.95 -18.90 -0.61
N ILE A 163 -0.96 -18.75 -1.50
CA ILE A 163 -1.13 -19.10 -2.91
C ILE A 163 -1.49 -20.58 -3.09
N LYS A 164 -0.85 -21.49 -2.33
CA LYS A 164 -1.18 -22.92 -2.37
C LYS A 164 -2.56 -23.22 -1.82
N ASP A 165 -2.97 -22.52 -0.75
CA ASP A 165 -4.29 -22.71 -0.13
C ASP A 165 -5.44 -22.26 -1.05
N LEU A 166 -5.16 -21.38 -2.02
CA LEU A 166 -6.14 -20.86 -2.99
C LEU A 166 -6.16 -21.63 -4.33
N GLN A 167 -5.32 -22.66 -4.50
CA GLN A 167 -5.23 -23.49 -5.72
C GLN A 167 -5.96 -24.81 -5.56
#